data_AF-A0A8G1YT87-F1
#
_entry.id   AF-A0A8G1YT87-F1
#
_cell.length_a   1.000
_cell.length_b   1.000
_cell.length_c   1.000
_cell.angle_alpha   90.00
_cell.angle_beta   90.00
_cell.angle_gamma   90.00
#
_symmetry.space_group_name_H-M   'P 1'
#
loop_
_entity.id
_entity.type
_entity.pdbx_description
1 polymer ?
#
loop_
_entity_poly.entity_id
_entity_poly.type
_entity_poly.pdbx_seq_one_letter_code
_entity_poly.pdbx_strand_id
1 'polypeptide(L)'
;MDRLEFKAAFTTDDTGAITGKAWDFSSPDRVGDVIEPAAFAGAVGKSIPMLMAHDQAQAVGVWDSISVEADGLKVSGKLLVNDVVRAAECRALVRAGGITGLSVGFVTTKAAPRRGGGRTIQNLDLVECSLVAVPAHPGARITNIKDLPLTTENTNPNAELETKLAAAETKITAAETKAAEAVAALKARLDGMETKLNRPNVITDKKDEPSAETKAFGDYLRMGDRAPELKTLTVSSDPQGGYLAPAEMSTEFIRNLVQYSPIRALASVRTTGNASVLYPKRTGVTNAAWRGEAQAATSSEPTFGQAEVVIREVNTYVDVSNQLLADSAGQAEAEVRLALAEDFGAKEGTAFVNGAGTLDPEGLMTNADIGFTVSGSAATLTADGLINTFYALPAAYRNAGTWVMNGTSLAAIRKMKDSVTGAYIWQPALSLGQPETILGRPVEEAVDMPDVAAGAFPVLFGDFSGYRIVDRLALSILVNPYLLATNGITRVHATRRVGAGVLQAAKFRKVKCSV
;
A
#
# COMPACT_ATOMS: atom_id res chain seq x y z
N MET A 1 -43.39 -1.19 -54.43
CA MET A 1 -43.91 -0.58 -53.20
C MET A 1 -42.90 -0.86 -52.11
N ASP A 2 -42.39 0.20 -51.51
CA ASP A 2 -41.17 0.24 -50.73
C ASP A 2 -41.20 -0.63 -49.48
N ARG A 3 -40.18 -1.48 -49.36
CA ARG A 3 -39.76 -2.12 -48.11
C ARG A 3 -38.85 -1.14 -47.38
N LEU A 4 -39.38 -0.46 -46.38
CA LEU A 4 -38.58 0.30 -45.41
C LEU A 4 -38.10 -0.65 -44.31
N GLU A 5 -36.78 -0.84 -44.29
CA GLU A 5 -36.04 -1.52 -43.23
C GLU A 5 -36.03 -0.69 -41.94
N PHE A 6 -36.08 -1.37 -40.79
CA PHE A 6 -35.30 -0.94 -39.62
C PHE A 6 -34.52 -2.16 -39.11
N LYS A 7 -33.27 -2.27 -39.58
CA LYS A 7 -32.21 -3.00 -38.86
C LYS A 7 -31.94 -2.23 -37.57
N ALA A 8 -32.55 -2.64 -36.47
CA ALA A 8 -32.07 -2.25 -35.15
C ALA A 8 -30.78 -3.02 -34.88
N ALA A 9 -29.68 -2.29 -34.79
CA ALA A 9 -28.39 -2.82 -34.36
C ALA A 9 -28.56 -3.49 -32.99
N PHE A 10 -28.19 -4.77 -32.88
CA PHE A 10 -28.01 -5.43 -31.59
C PHE A 10 -26.79 -4.81 -30.91
N THR A 11 -27.01 -3.79 -30.08
CA THR A 11 -26.03 -3.35 -29.10
C THR A 11 -26.02 -4.36 -27.96
N THR A 12 -24.98 -5.20 -27.93
CA THR A 12 -24.52 -5.88 -26.73
C THR A 12 -24.08 -4.83 -25.71
N ASP A 13 -25.01 -4.32 -24.90
CA ASP A 13 -24.68 -3.40 -23.80
C ASP A 13 -25.70 -3.37 -22.64
N ASP A 14 -26.65 -4.30 -22.55
CA ASP A 14 -27.58 -4.33 -21.41
C ASP A 14 -27.10 -5.20 -20.24
N THR A 15 -25.99 -4.75 -19.65
CA THR A 15 -25.53 -5.26 -18.35
C THR A 15 -26.63 -5.06 -17.30
N GLY A 16 -27.23 -6.16 -16.83
CA GLY A 16 -28.18 -6.15 -15.70
C GLY A 16 -29.65 -6.46 -16.02
N ALA A 17 -30.01 -6.82 -17.26
CA ALA A 17 -31.38 -7.22 -17.59
C ALA A 17 -31.82 -8.50 -16.84
N ILE A 18 -33.01 -8.47 -16.23
CA ILE A 18 -33.58 -9.56 -15.44
C ILE A 18 -35.08 -9.72 -15.72
N THR A 19 -35.53 -10.97 -15.85
CA THR A 19 -36.95 -11.29 -15.98
C THR A 19 -37.35 -12.42 -15.04
N GLY A 20 -38.61 -12.42 -14.62
CA GLY A 20 -39.14 -13.47 -13.75
C GLY A 20 -40.65 -13.51 -13.68
N LYS A 21 -41.14 -14.60 -13.10
CA LYS A 21 -42.53 -14.75 -12.67
C LYS A 21 -42.61 -14.32 -11.21
N ALA A 22 -43.29 -13.21 -10.93
CA ALA A 22 -43.43 -12.61 -9.61
C ALA A 22 -44.56 -13.24 -8.78
N TRP A 23 -45.57 -13.82 -9.43
CA TRP A 23 -46.64 -14.58 -8.79
C TRP A 23 -47.16 -15.67 -9.72
N ASP A 24 -47.60 -16.81 -9.17
CA ASP A 24 -48.18 -17.91 -9.93
C ASP A 24 -49.65 -18.09 -9.55
N PHE A 25 -50.54 -18.20 -10.53
CA PHE A 25 -52.00 -18.27 -10.30
C PHE A 25 -52.52 -19.69 -10.10
N SER A 26 -51.70 -20.72 -10.36
CA SER A 26 -52.12 -22.13 -10.31
C SER A 26 -52.14 -22.71 -8.89
N SER A 27 -51.43 -22.09 -7.94
CA SER A 27 -51.32 -22.58 -6.56
C SER A 27 -51.44 -21.45 -5.54
N PRO A 28 -51.81 -21.76 -4.27
CA PRO A 28 -51.65 -20.84 -3.17
C PRO A 28 -50.18 -20.63 -2.78
N ASP A 29 -49.89 -19.51 -2.13
CA ASP A 29 -48.57 -19.29 -1.51
C ASP A 29 -48.37 -20.13 -0.23
N ARG A 30 -47.24 -19.93 0.45
CA ARG A 30 -46.91 -20.69 1.68
C ARG A 30 -47.83 -20.39 2.87
N VAL A 31 -48.57 -19.29 2.87
CA VAL A 31 -49.53 -18.94 3.93
C VAL A 31 -50.98 -19.22 3.52
N GLY A 32 -51.19 -19.73 2.30
CA GLY A 32 -52.49 -20.14 1.77
C GLY A 32 -53.22 -19.07 0.96
N ASP A 33 -52.58 -17.93 0.69
CA ASP A 33 -53.18 -16.83 -0.08
C ASP A 33 -53.16 -17.15 -1.58
N VAL A 34 -54.24 -16.78 -2.26
CA VAL A 34 -54.38 -16.81 -3.73
C VAL A 34 -54.77 -15.42 -4.20
N ILE A 35 -54.11 -14.95 -5.26
CA ILE A 35 -54.41 -13.66 -5.89
C ILE A 35 -55.10 -13.93 -7.23
N GLU A 36 -56.26 -13.32 -7.45
CA GLU A 36 -56.95 -13.42 -8.74
C GLU A 36 -56.19 -12.60 -9.81
N PRO A 37 -56.10 -13.07 -11.08
CA PRO A 37 -55.39 -12.33 -12.13
C PRO A 37 -55.88 -10.89 -12.31
N ALA A 38 -57.20 -10.66 -12.16
CA ALA A 38 -57.80 -9.34 -12.25
C ALA A 38 -57.33 -8.37 -11.16
N ALA A 39 -56.85 -8.86 -10.01
CA ALA A 39 -56.33 -8.03 -8.92
C ALA A 39 -55.06 -7.26 -9.32
N PHE A 40 -54.30 -7.75 -10.31
CA PHE A 40 -53.11 -7.10 -10.82
C PHE A 40 -53.38 -6.13 -11.99
N ALA A 41 -54.63 -5.94 -12.41
CA ALA A 41 -54.95 -5.06 -13.53
C ALA A 41 -54.40 -3.63 -13.33
N GLY A 42 -54.41 -3.12 -12.10
CA GLY A 42 -53.86 -1.82 -11.75
C GLY A 42 -52.32 -1.73 -11.72
N ALA A 43 -51.61 -2.84 -11.88
CA ALA A 43 -50.14 -2.89 -11.93
C ALA A 43 -49.59 -2.91 -13.36
N VAL A 44 -50.39 -3.28 -14.36
CA VAL A 44 -49.96 -3.34 -15.75
C VAL A 44 -49.60 -1.94 -16.25
N GLY A 45 -48.39 -1.80 -16.81
CA GLY A 45 -47.86 -0.52 -17.29
C GLY A 45 -47.30 0.40 -16.21
N LYS A 46 -47.30 -0.01 -14.93
CA LYS A 46 -46.57 0.70 -13.87
C LYS A 46 -45.11 0.26 -13.85
N SER A 47 -44.24 1.21 -13.53
CA SER A 47 -42.87 0.93 -13.11
C SER A 47 -42.81 0.89 -11.58
N ILE A 48 -42.20 -0.16 -11.02
CA ILE A 48 -42.11 -0.35 -9.57
C ILE A 48 -40.65 -0.63 -9.17
N PRO A 49 -40.23 -0.27 -7.94
CA PRO A 49 -38.88 -0.51 -7.48
C PRO A 49 -38.59 -2.02 -7.34
N MET A 50 -37.35 -2.38 -7.66
CA MET A 50 -36.77 -3.69 -7.37
C MET A 50 -35.94 -3.56 -6.10
N LEU A 51 -36.39 -4.20 -5.01
CA LEU A 51 -35.70 -4.15 -3.73
C LEU A 51 -34.97 -5.47 -3.44
N MET A 52 -34.07 -5.46 -2.47
CA MET A 52 -33.49 -6.66 -1.89
C MET A 52 -34.21 -7.00 -0.58
N ALA A 53 -34.76 -8.21 -0.49
CA ALA A 53 -35.37 -8.75 0.73
C ALA A 53 -36.43 -7.84 1.41
N HIS A 54 -37.25 -7.13 0.62
CA HIS A 54 -38.30 -6.20 1.10
C HIS A 54 -37.78 -4.99 1.89
N ASP A 55 -36.48 -4.70 1.85
CA ASP A 55 -35.90 -3.54 2.52
C ASP A 55 -35.99 -2.30 1.61
N GLN A 56 -36.78 -1.31 2.02
CA GLN A 56 -36.97 -0.04 1.29
C GLN A 56 -35.68 0.77 1.15
N ALA A 57 -34.69 0.54 2.02
CA ALA A 57 -33.37 1.17 1.90
C ALA A 57 -32.47 0.50 0.85
N GLN A 58 -32.86 -0.68 0.32
CA GLN A 58 -32.05 -1.48 -0.59
C GLN A 58 -32.69 -1.63 -1.97
N ALA A 59 -32.94 -0.50 -2.63
CA ALA A 59 -33.33 -0.48 -4.04
C ALA A 59 -32.14 -0.85 -4.92
N VAL A 60 -32.29 -1.91 -5.72
CA VAL A 60 -31.24 -2.51 -6.57
C VAL A 60 -31.53 -2.39 -8.06
N GLY A 61 -32.72 -1.92 -8.42
CA GLY A 61 -33.12 -1.75 -9.80
C GLY A 61 -34.55 -1.29 -9.93
N VAL A 62 -35.05 -1.37 -11.16
CA VAL A 62 -36.41 -0.98 -11.51
C VAL A 62 -37.04 -2.09 -12.36
N TRP A 63 -38.31 -2.39 -12.10
CA TRP A 63 -39.13 -3.19 -12.99
C TRP A 63 -39.81 -2.26 -14.00
N ASP A 64 -39.49 -2.45 -15.27
CA ASP A 64 -39.93 -1.57 -16.36
C ASP A 64 -41.21 -2.06 -17.04
N SER A 65 -41.47 -3.37 -16.96
CA SER A 65 -42.64 -4.00 -17.57
C SER A 65 -43.25 -5.02 -16.64
N ILE A 66 -44.57 -4.91 -16.44
CA ILE A 66 -45.40 -5.84 -15.68
C ILE A 66 -46.54 -6.30 -16.60
N SER A 67 -46.67 -7.61 -16.79
CA SER A 67 -47.76 -8.22 -17.55
C SER A 67 -48.45 -9.30 -16.72
N VAL A 68 -49.77 -9.40 -16.89
CA VAL A 68 -50.57 -10.48 -16.32
C VAL A 68 -50.81 -11.49 -17.41
N GLU A 69 -50.25 -12.69 -17.26
CA GLU A 69 -50.41 -13.80 -18.18
C GLU A 69 -51.24 -14.92 -17.54
N ALA A 70 -51.68 -15.89 -18.35
CA ALA A 70 -52.53 -16.98 -17.89
C ALA A 70 -51.88 -17.82 -16.77
N ASP A 71 -50.55 -17.93 -16.75
CA ASP A 71 -49.78 -18.73 -15.81
C ASP A 71 -49.20 -17.92 -14.62
N GLY A 72 -49.33 -16.60 -14.61
CA GLY A 72 -48.81 -15.77 -13.53
C GLY A 72 -48.58 -14.29 -13.87
N LEU A 73 -48.12 -13.55 -12.87
CA LEU A 73 -47.63 -12.17 -13.02
C LEU A 73 -46.17 -12.23 -13.50
N LYS A 74 -45.87 -11.65 -14.67
CA LYS A 74 -44.50 -11.55 -15.20
C LYS A 74 -43.96 -10.13 -15.00
N VAL A 75 -42.67 -10.06 -14.70
CA VAL A 75 -41.94 -8.81 -14.55
C VAL A 75 -40.65 -8.86 -15.34
N SER A 76 -40.31 -7.74 -15.98
CA SER A 76 -39.05 -7.53 -16.70
C SER A 76 -38.50 -6.16 -16.33
N GLY A 77 -37.19 -6.10 -16.09
CA GLY A 77 -36.55 -4.86 -15.66
C GLY A 77 -35.03 -4.96 -15.69
N LYS A 78 -34.39 -3.98 -15.06
CA LYS A 78 -32.93 -3.83 -15.05
C LYS A 78 -32.40 -3.61 -13.64
N LEU A 79 -31.38 -4.40 -13.29
CA LEU A 79 -30.50 -4.13 -12.16
C LEU A 79 -29.54 -3.00 -12.51
N LEU A 80 -29.40 -2.02 -11.63
CA LEU A 80 -28.49 -0.88 -11.80
C LEU A 80 -27.06 -1.26 -11.38
N VAL A 81 -26.50 -2.29 -12.01
CA VAL A 81 -25.25 -2.97 -11.61
C VAL A 81 -24.04 -2.05 -11.57
N ASN A 82 -23.99 -1.04 -12.44
CA ASN A 82 -22.86 -0.11 -12.53
C ASN A 82 -23.03 1.12 -11.64
N ASP A 83 -24.25 1.42 -11.20
CA ASP A 83 -24.59 2.64 -10.47
C ASP A 83 -24.88 2.36 -8.98
N VAL A 84 -25.30 1.14 -8.65
CA VAL A 84 -25.66 0.71 -7.31
C VAL A 84 -24.86 -0.54 -6.93
N VAL A 85 -23.99 -0.40 -5.93
CA VAL A 85 -23.12 -1.49 -5.43
C VAL A 85 -23.94 -2.72 -5.05
N ARG A 86 -25.05 -2.51 -4.34
CA ARG A 86 -25.95 -3.59 -3.93
C ARG A 86 -26.58 -4.33 -5.11
N ALA A 87 -26.80 -3.65 -6.23
CA ALA A 87 -27.31 -4.30 -7.46
C ALA A 87 -26.27 -5.25 -8.08
N ALA A 88 -24.98 -4.91 -8.00
CA ALA A 88 -23.89 -5.79 -8.43
C ALA A 88 -23.78 -7.04 -7.55
N GLU A 89 -23.91 -6.89 -6.23
CA GLU A 89 -23.94 -8.01 -5.28
C GLU A 89 -25.14 -8.92 -5.52
N CYS A 90 -26.34 -8.36 -5.66
CA CYS A 90 -27.54 -9.12 -5.97
C CYS A 90 -27.38 -9.88 -7.29
N ARG A 91 -26.80 -9.26 -8.33
CA ARG A 91 -26.50 -9.96 -9.59
C ARG A 91 -25.57 -11.14 -9.41
N ALA A 92 -24.53 -11.00 -8.61
CA ALA A 92 -23.60 -12.10 -8.31
C ALA A 92 -24.31 -13.26 -7.59
N LEU A 93 -25.14 -12.94 -6.59
CA LEU A 93 -25.91 -13.94 -5.83
C LEU A 93 -26.99 -14.63 -6.68
N VAL A 94 -27.64 -13.91 -7.59
CA VAL A 94 -28.58 -14.50 -8.55
C VAL A 94 -27.86 -15.47 -9.49
N ARG A 95 -26.67 -15.11 -9.98
CA ARG A 95 -25.85 -15.99 -10.83
C ARG A 95 -25.37 -17.25 -10.09
N ALA A 96 -24.98 -17.10 -8.83
CA ALA A 96 -24.55 -18.22 -7.99
C ALA A 96 -25.72 -19.12 -7.51
N GLY A 97 -26.97 -18.76 -7.81
CA GLY A 97 -28.16 -19.47 -7.34
C GLY A 97 -28.52 -19.24 -5.88
N GLY A 98 -27.85 -18.29 -5.20
CA GLY A 98 -28.18 -17.89 -3.82
C GLY A 98 -29.46 -17.07 -3.72
N ILE A 99 -29.86 -16.39 -4.80
CA ILE A 99 -31.12 -15.67 -4.94
C ILE A 99 -31.82 -16.17 -6.21
N THR A 100 -32.95 -16.86 -6.04
CA THR A 100 -33.70 -17.42 -7.17
C THR A 100 -35.17 -17.00 -7.18
N GLY A 101 -35.65 -16.41 -6.08
CA GLY A 101 -37.05 -16.05 -5.87
C GLY A 101 -37.35 -14.59 -6.15
N LEU A 102 -38.62 -14.35 -6.49
CA LEU A 102 -39.24 -13.03 -6.49
C LEU A 102 -40.36 -13.01 -5.46
N SER A 103 -40.55 -11.88 -4.79
CA SER A 103 -41.63 -11.71 -3.82
C SER A 103 -42.24 -10.32 -3.94
N VAL A 104 -43.56 -10.27 -4.04
CA VAL A 104 -44.31 -9.03 -4.25
C VAL A 104 -44.71 -8.42 -2.91
N GLY A 105 -44.50 -7.12 -2.77
CA GLY A 105 -45.03 -6.29 -1.68
C GLY A 105 -46.24 -5.51 -2.19
N PHE A 106 -47.39 -5.66 -1.54
CA PHE A 106 -48.64 -5.03 -1.97
C PHE A 106 -49.54 -4.68 -0.79
N VAL A 107 -50.44 -3.72 -1.01
CA VAL A 107 -51.50 -3.36 -0.07
C VAL A 107 -52.81 -4.01 -0.53
N THR A 108 -53.42 -4.82 0.32
CA THR A 108 -54.68 -5.49 0.01
C THR A 108 -55.85 -4.52 0.18
N THR A 109 -56.67 -4.34 -0.86
CA THR A 109 -57.86 -3.47 -0.79
C THR A 109 -59.16 -4.27 -0.75
N LYS A 110 -59.20 -5.46 -1.34
CA LYS A 110 -60.34 -6.38 -1.26
C LYS A 110 -59.88 -7.83 -1.23
N ALA A 111 -60.29 -8.57 -0.20
CA ALA A 111 -60.04 -10.00 -0.09
C ALA A 111 -61.19 -10.73 0.63
N ALA A 112 -61.33 -12.02 0.36
CA ALA A 112 -62.26 -12.91 1.02
C ALA A 112 -61.51 -14.06 1.73
N PRO A 113 -61.95 -14.52 2.90
CA PRO A 113 -61.32 -15.66 3.57
C PRO A 113 -61.54 -16.95 2.78
N ARG A 114 -60.54 -17.83 2.75
CA ARG A 114 -60.61 -19.11 2.05
C ARG A 114 -60.83 -20.28 3.03
N ARG A 115 -61.68 -21.23 2.63
CA ARG A 115 -61.89 -22.48 3.39
C ARG A 115 -60.62 -23.33 3.30
N GLY A 116 -59.96 -23.54 4.45
CA GLY A 116 -58.68 -24.27 4.54
C GLY A 116 -57.46 -23.42 4.91
N GLY A 117 -57.65 -22.13 5.22
CA GLY A 117 -56.57 -21.20 5.55
C GLY A 117 -56.22 -20.27 4.38
N GLY A 118 -55.75 -19.06 4.69
CA GLY A 118 -55.42 -18.01 3.72
C GLY A 118 -56.63 -17.22 3.19
N ARG A 119 -56.37 -16.37 2.20
CA ARG A 119 -57.30 -15.41 1.61
C ARG A 119 -57.27 -15.46 0.09
N THR A 120 -58.42 -15.23 -0.53
CA THR A 120 -58.53 -14.91 -1.95
C THR A 120 -58.51 -13.39 -2.11
N ILE A 121 -57.43 -12.85 -2.65
CA ILE A 121 -57.25 -11.42 -2.90
C ILE A 121 -57.84 -11.09 -4.27
N GLN A 122 -58.88 -10.26 -4.25
CA GLN A 122 -59.65 -9.84 -5.43
C GLN A 122 -59.17 -8.48 -5.95
N ASN A 123 -58.58 -7.64 -5.08
CA ASN A 123 -58.00 -6.37 -5.47
C ASN A 123 -56.84 -6.00 -4.54
N LEU A 124 -55.78 -5.46 -5.13
CA LEU A 124 -54.56 -5.02 -4.44
C LEU A 124 -53.94 -3.82 -5.16
N ASP A 125 -53.08 -3.10 -4.45
CA ASP A 125 -52.14 -2.16 -5.06
C ASP A 125 -50.72 -2.70 -4.91
N LEU A 126 -50.07 -2.98 -6.05
CA LEU A 126 -48.72 -3.51 -6.09
C LEU A 126 -47.71 -2.38 -5.86
N VAL A 127 -46.90 -2.50 -4.82
CA VAL A 127 -45.99 -1.44 -4.37
C VAL A 127 -44.56 -1.73 -4.83
N GLU A 128 -44.12 -2.99 -4.72
CA GLU A 128 -42.74 -3.38 -5.03
C GLU A 128 -42.64 -4.88 -5.37
N CYS A 129 -41.55 -5.25 -6.02
CA CYS A 129 -41.21 -6.65 -6.25
C CYS A 129 -39.73 -6.86 -5.92
N SER A 130 -39.48 -7.62 -4.85
CA SER A 130 -38.17 -7.86 -4.27
C SER A 130 -37.48 -9.10 -4.82
N LEU A 131 -36.15 -9.05 -4.89
CA LEU A 131 -35.28 -10.23 -5.02
C LEU A 131 -35.14 -10.92 -3.66
N VAL A 132 -35.40 -12.22 -3.61
CA VAL A 132 -35.36 -12.99 -2.36
C VAL A 132 -34.76 -14.38 -2.55
N ALA A 133 -34.06 -14.88 -1.53
CA ALA A 133 -33.57 -16.25 -1.51
C ALA A 133 -34.72 -17.27 -1.43
N VAL A 134 -35.72 -16.96 -0.59
CA VAL A 134 -36.90 -17.80 -0.38
C VAL A 134 -38.17 -16.96 -0.57
N PRO A 135 -38.91 -17.14 -1.67
CA PRO A 135 -40.12 -16.39 -1.92
C PRO A 135 -41.32 -16.93 -1.15
N ALA A 136 -42.23 -16.03 -0.79
CA ALA A 136 -43.49 -16.36 -0.14
C ALA A 136 -44.34 -17.29 -1.02
N HIS A 137 -44.39 -17.02 -2.33
CA HIS A 137 -45.01 -17.91 -3.30
C HIS A 137 -43.98 -18.89 -3.91
N PRO A 138 -44.13 -20.22 -3.75
CA PRO A 138 -43.16 -21.19 -4.25
C PRO A 138 -42.97 -21.20 -5.77
N GLY A 139 -43.94 -20.73 -6.54
CA GLY A 139 -43.85 -20.55 -8.00
C GLY A 139 -43.21 -19.25 -8.48
N ALA A 140 -42.94 -18.28 -7.59
CA ALA A 140 -42.38 -16.99 -7.98
C ALA A 140 -40.85 -17.09 -8.12
N ARG A 141 -40.32 -17.01 -9.34
CA ARG A 141 -38.91 -17.26 -9.67
C ARG A 141 -38.39 -16.32 -10.74
N ILE A 142 -37.10 -16.03 -10.63
CA ILE A 142 -36.31 -15.42 -11.70
C ILE A 142 -36.19 -16.46 -12.82
N THR A 143 -36.52 -16.07 -14.05
CA THR A 143 -36.57 -16.97 -15.22
C THR A 143 -35.43 -16.75 -16.18
N ASN A 144 -34.90 -15.53 -16.31
CA ASN A 144 -33.80 -15.23 -17.21
C ASN A 144 -32.94 -14.07 -16.68
N ILE A 145 -31.64 -14.17 -16.93
CA ILE A 145 -30.67 -13.07 -16.82
C ILE A 145 -29.81 -13.11 -18.09
N LYS A 146 -29.89 -12.09 -18.94
CA LYS A 146 -29.15 -12.08 -20.22
C LYS A 146 -27.74 -11.54 -20.01
N ASP A 147 -26.76 -12.46 -19.94
CA ASP A 147 -25.42 -12.37 -20.57
C ASP A 147 -24.56 -13.61 -20.25
N LEU A 148 -24.22 -14.36 -21.31
CA LEU A 148 -23.28 -15.49 -21.47
C LEU A 148 -23.46 -16.75 -20.58
N PRO A 149 -23.18 -17.96 -21.12
CA PRO A 149 -23.74 -19.23 -20.65
C PRO A 149 -23.16 -19.73 -19.33
N LEU A 150 -24.00 -20.44 -18.56
CA LEU A 150 -23.54 -21.41 -17.57
C LEU A 150 -22.73 -22.50 -18.29
N THR A 151 -21.41 -22.45 -18.18
CA THR A 151 -20.58 -23.65 -18.35
C THR A 151 -20.56 -24.37 -17.02
N THR A 152 -21.33 -25.45 -16.93
CA THR A 152 -21.15 -26.50 -15.91
C THR A 152 -19.89 -27.29 -16.25
N GLU A 153 -18.72 -26.68 -16.13
CA GLU A 153 -17.45 -27.40 -16.06
C GLU A 153 -16.54 -26.67 -15.09
N ASN A 154 -16.04 -27.42 -14.11
CA ASN A 154 -14.86 -27.04 -13.33
C ASN A 154 -13.71 -26.79 -14.31
N THR A 155 -13.56 -25.56 -14.77
CA THR A 155 -12.35 -25.12 -15.45
C THR A 155 -11.58 -24.24 -14.48
N ASN A 156 -10.37 -24.73 -14.18
CA ASN A 156 -9.37 -24.11 -13.34
C ASN A 156 -9.36 -22.58 -13.53
N PRO A 157 -9.44 -21.78 -12.45
CA PRO A 157 -9.20 -20.32 -12.53
C PRO A 157 -7.77 -19.96 -13.01
N ASN A 158 -6.93 -20.97 -13.27
CA ASN A 158 -5.57 -20.82 -13.77
C ASN A 158 -5.44 -20.75 -15.30
N ALA A 159 -6.44 -21.10 -16.12
CA ALA A 159 -6.27 -21.13 -17.58
C ALA A 159 -6.12 -19.73 -18.22
N GLU A 160 -6.84 -18.73 -17.71
CA GLU A 160 -6.66 -17.32 -18.09
C GLU A 160 -5.37 -16.72 -17.52
N LEU A 161 -4.88 -17.23 -16.39
CA LEU A 161 -3.62 -16.81 -15.79
C LEU A 161 -2.43 -17.41 -16.53
N GLU A 162 -2.52 -18.65 -17.00
CA GLU A 162 -1.50 -19.34 -17.80
C GLU A 162 -1.35 -18.71 -19.20
N THR A 163 -2.45 -18.31 -19.84
CA THR A 163 -2.40 -17.57 -21.11
C THR A 163 -1.84 -16.16 -20.94
N LYS A 164 -2.15 -15.47 -19.84
CA LYS A 164 -1.54 -14.17 -19.50
C LYS A 164 -0.08 -14.29 -19.08
N LEU A 165 0.31 -15.39 -18.42
CA LEU A 165 1.69 -15.69 -18.03
C LEU A 165 2.54 -16.00 -19.27
N ALA A 166 2.05 -16.83 -20.19
CA ALA A 166 2.74 -17.10 -21.46
C ALA A 166 2.89 -15.84 -22.33
N ALA A 167 1.89 -14.96 -22.33
CA ALA A 167 1.96 -13.65 -22.99
C ALA A 167 2.91 -12.66 -22.28
N ALA A 168 3.12 -12.80 -20.96
CA ALA A 168 4.07 -12.00 -20.20
C ALA A 168 5.50 -12.51 -20.37
N GLU A 169 5.71 -13.83 -20.34
CA GLU A 169 7.01 -14.48 -20.57
C GLU A 169 7.56 -14.16 -21.96
N THR A 170 6.72 -14.17 -22.99
CA THR A 170 7.10 -13.76 -24.36
C THR A 170 7.48 -12.28 -24.46
N LYS A 171 6.83 -11.40 -23.68
CA LYS A 171 7.21 -9.97 -23.60
C LYS A 171 8.51 -9.76 -22.82
N ILE A 172 8.74 -10.54 -21.77
CA ILE A 172 9.97 -10.48 -20.96
C ILE A 172 11.15 -10.96 -21.80
N THR A 173 11.05 -12.10 -22.50
CA THR A 173 12.12 -12.56 -23.40
C THR A 173 12.41 -11.58 -24.52
N ALA A 174 11.38 -10.95 -25.11
CA ALA A 174 11.58 -9.89 -26.11
C ALA A 174 12.29 -8.65 -25.53
N ALA A 175 12.00 -8.30 -24.27
CA ALA A 175 12.67 -7.21 -23.57
C ALA A 175 14.12 -7.55 -23.21
N GLU A 176 14.39 -8.76 -22.75
CA GLU A 176 15.75 -9.27 -22.48
C GLU A 176 16.60 -9.31 -23.76
N THR A 177 16.02 -9.69 -24.89
CA THR A 177 16.73 -9.70 -26.19
C THR A 177 17.11 -8.27 -26.61
N LYS A 178 16.19 -7.30 -26.47
CA LYS A 178 16.48 -5.89 -26.73
C LYS A 178 17.52 -5.29 -25.76
N ALA A 179 17.47 -5.71 -24.50
CA ALA A 179 18.46 -5.31 -23.49
C ALA A 179 19.84 -5.89 -23.83
N ALA A 180 19.92 -7.15 -24.27
CA ALA A 180 21.16 -7.78 -24.70
C ALA A 180 21.76 -7.08 -25.95
N GLU A 181 20.93 -6.70 -26.94
CA GLU A 181 21.36 -5.91 -28.10
C GLU A 181 21.89 -4.53 -27.70
N ALA A 182 21.20 -3.84 -26.77
CA ALA A 182 21.64 -2.54 -26.26
C ALA A 182 22.97 -2.64 -25.49
N VAL A 183 23.14 -3.69 -24.67
CA VAL A 183 24.38 -3.96 -23.94
C VAL A 183 25.52 -4.31 -24.91
N ALA A 184 25.25 -5.08 -25.97
CA ALA A 184 26.24 -5.36 -27.01
C ALA A 184 26.68 -4.10 -27.76
N ALA A 185 25.74 -3.19 -28.07
CA ALA A 185 26.05 -1.89 -28.68
C ALA A 185 26.88 -0.98 -27.76
N LEU A 186 26.59 -0.99 -26.46
CA LEU A 186 27.37 -0.26 -25.45
C LEU A 186 28.78 -0.83 -25.31
N LYS A 187 28.92 -2.16 -25.30
CA LYS A 187 30.23 -2.83 -25.27
C LYS A 187 31.06 -2.51 -26.51
N ALA A 188 30.46 -2.50 -27.70
CA ALA A 188 31.14 -2.08 -28.92
C ALA A 188 31.59 -0.60 -28.88
N ARG A 189 30.82 0.30 -28.25
CA ARG A 189 31.26 1.70 -28.02
C ARG A 189 32.38 1.79 -26.99
N LEU A 190 32.35 0.96 -25.95
CA LEU A 190 33.40 0.89 -24.93
C LEU A 190 34.71 0.39 -25.54
N ASP A 191 34.68 -0.72 -26.28
CA ASP A 191 35.84 -1.26 -27.01
C ASP A 191 36.39 -0.24 -28.02
N GLY A 192 35.50 0.53 -28.67
CA GLY A 192 35.85 1.63 -29.58
C GLY A 192 36.47 2.85 -28.86
N MET A 193 36.11 3.10 -27.60
CA MET A 193 36.72 4.15 -26.77
C MET A 193 38.06 3.68 -26.19
N GLU A 194 38.15 2.43 -25.75
CA GLU A 194 39.40 1.82 -25.28
C GLU A 194 40.44 1.75 -26.40
N THR A 195 40.06 1.38 -27.63
CA THR A 195 41.00 1.43 -28.78
C THR A 195 41.41 2.85 -29.15
N LYS A 196 40.56 3.87 -28.93
CA LYS A 196 40.95 5.28 -29.12
C LYS A 196 41.89 5.76 -28.02
N LEU A 197 41.71 5.29 -26.78
CA LEU A 197 42.51 5.66 -25.62
C LEU A 197 43.86 4.93 -25.59
N ASN A 198 43.90 3.70 -26.10
CA ASN A 198 45.07 2.82 -26.08
C ASN A 198 45.92 2.90 -27.37
N ARG A 199 45.68 3.90 -28.24
CA ARG A 199 46.59 4.20 -29.36
C ARG A 199 47.85 4.87 -28.81
N PRO A 200 49.05 4.28 -28.99
CA PRO A 200 50.30 4.97 -28.72
C PRO A 200 50.36 6.23 -29.59
N ASN A 201 50.79 7.34 -29.00
CA ASN A 201 50.83 8.66 -29.61
C ASN A 201 51.85 8.68 -30.76
N VAL A 202 51.45 8.18 -31.94
CA VAL A 202 52.19 8.32 -33.19
C VAL A 202 51.66 9.56 -33.88
N ILE A 203 52.49 10.60 -33.86
CA ILE A 203 52.33 11.83 -34.63
C ILE A 203 52.12 11.45 -36.09
N THR A 204 50.88 11.54 -36.57
CA THR A 204 50.55 11.62 -37.99
C THR A 204 49.45 12.66 -38.18
N ASP A 205 49.66 13.49 -39.19
CA ASP A 205 49.00 14.76 -39.45
C ASP A 205 47.47 14.73 -39.37
N LYS A 206 46.92 15.67 -38.60
CA LYS A 206 45.52 16.10 -38.72
C LYS A 206 45.33 16.69 -40.14
N LYS A 207 44.36 16.16 -40.88
CA LYS A 207 43.71 16.94 -41.93
C LYS A 207 42.86 18.01 -41.24
N ASP A 208 43.32 19.24 -41.34
CA ASP A 208 42.61 20.45 -40.94
C ASP A 208 41.25 20.55 -41.65
N GLU A 209 40.19 20.69 -40.87
CA GLU A 209 39.01 21.41 -41.34
C GLU A 209 39.39 22.90 -41.41
N PRO A 210 39.18 23.59 -42.55
CA PRO A 210 39.63 24.98 -42.69
C PRO A 210 38.82 25.91 -41.78
N SER A 211 39.53 26.82 -41.10
CA SER A 211 38.94 27.82 -40.21
C SER A 211 37.95 28.73 -40.94
N ALA A 212 37.04 29.36 -40.19
CA ALA A 212 36.05 30.27 -40.74
C ALA A 212 36.68 31.42 -41.56
N GLU A 213 37.92 31.82 -41.26
CA GLU A 213 38.64 32.85 -42.03
C GLU A 213 39.08 32.36 -43.42
N THR A 214 39.46 31.09 -43.59
CA THR A 214 39.84 30.55 -44.91
C THR A 214 38.64 30.30 -45.82
N LYS A 215 37.46 30.04 -45.23
CA LYS A 215 36.19 29.95 -45.96
C LYS A 215 35.71 31.32 -46.45
N ALA A 216 35.82 32.36 -45.60
CA ALA A 216 35.51 33.74 -45.98
C ALA A 216 36.45 34.29 -47.06
N PHE A 217 37.74 33.96 -47.00
CA PHE A 217 38.71 34.31 -48.05
C PHE A 217 38.43 33.56 -49.37
N GLY A 218 38.00 32.30 -49.29
CA GLY A 218 37.61 31.49 -50.44
C GLY A 218 36.32 31.97 -51.14
N ASP A 219 35.39 32.58 -50.40
CA ASP A 219 34.17 33.16 -50.96
C ASP A 219 34.42 34.55 -51.56
N TYR A 220 35.31 35.35 -50.97
CA TYR A 220 35.80 36.62 -51.54
C TYR A 220 36.51 36.41 -52.88
N LEU A 221 37.37 35.40 -52.98
CA LEU A 221 38.08 35.05 -54.22
C LEU A 221 37.14 34.55 -55.33
N ARG A 222 35.97 33.99 -54.98
CA ARG A 222 35.02 33.43 -55.96
C ARG A 222 33.96 34.44 -56.43
N MET A 223 33.54 35.38 -55.58
CA MET A 223 32.41 36.27 -55.89
C MET A 223 32.76 37.76 -55.88
N GLY A 224 33.98 38.14 -55.49
CA GLY A 224 34.42 39.54 -55.41
C GLY A 224 33.53 40.40 -54.49
N ASP A 225 33.54 41.72 -54.71
CA ASP A 225 32.85 42.75 -53.90
C ASP A 225 31.30 42.76 -54.04
N ARG A 226 30.68 41.59 -54.20
CA ARG A 226 29.22 41.40 -54.29
C ARG A 226 28.69 40.42 -53.25
N ALA A 227 29.23 40.49 -52.04
CA ALA A 227 28.60 39.88 -50.88
C ALA A 227 27.35 40.71 -50.48
N PRO A 228 26.15 40.09 -50.35
CA PRO A 228 24.94 40.79 -49.98
C PRO A 228 25.02 41.32 -48.53
N GLU A 229 24.71 42.61 -48.43
CA GLU A 229 24.39 43.47 -47.28
C GLU A 229 24.46 42.91 -45.84
N LEU A 230 25.15 43.70 -45.00
CA LEU A 230 25.16 43.71 -43.54
C LEU A 230 23.77 43.46 -42.92
N LYS A 231 23.56 42.25 -42.39
CA LYS A 231 22.56 42.02 -41.34
C LYS A 231 23.13 42.48 -39.99
N THR A 232 22.73 43.69 -39.64
CA THR A 232 22.63 44.29 -38.31
C THR A 232 22.82 43.32 -37.13
N LEU A 233 23.77 43.64 -36.25
CA LEU A 233 23.88 43.12 -34.88
C LEU A 233 22.58 43.42 -34.12
N THR A 234 21.67 42.45 -34.09
CA THR A 234 20.66 42.34 -33.04
C THR A 234 21.30 41.71 -31.82
N VAL A 235 21.13 42.35 -30.66
CA VAL A 235 21.55 41.88 -29.34
C VAL A 235 20.73 40.64 -28.96
N SER A 236 21.11 39.49 -29.50
CA SER A 236 20.61 38.20 -29.04
C SER A 236 21.51 37.05 -29.49
N SER A 237 22.84 37.21 -29.38
CA SER A 237 23.83 36.14 -29.28
C SER A 237 25.20 36.79 -29.39
N ASP A 238 25.77 37.18 -28.26
CA ASP A 238 27.09 37.80 -28.22
C ASP A 238 28.18 36.71 -28.15
N PRO A 239 29.13 36.63 -29.11
CA PRO A 239 30.29 35.75 -29.01
C PRO A 239 31.54 36.43 -28.41
N GLN A 240 31.47 37.68 -27.93
CA GLN A 240 32.66 38.38 -27.39
C GLN A 240 32.51 38.96 -25.97
N GLY A 241 31.30 39.15 -25.44
CA GLY A 241 31.08 39.56 -24.04
C GLY A 241 30.82 38.43 -23.04
N GLY A 242 30.44 37.24 -23.52
CA GLY A 242 29.97 36.12 -22.68
C GLY A 242 31.04 35.37 -21.88
N TYR A 243 32.34 35.67 -22.09
CA TYR A 243 33.44 35.02 -21.36
C TYR A 243 33.82 35.74 -20.06
N LEU A 244 33.36 36.98 -19.86
CA LEU A 244 33.73 37.81 -18.70
C LEU A 244 32.67 37.86 -17.60
N ALA A 245 31.47 37.33 -17.86
CA ALA A 245 30.43 37.18 -16.85
C ALA A 245 30.52 35.76 -16.27
N PRO A 246 30.98 35.59 -15.01
CA PRO A 246 30.86 34.30 -14.34
C PRO A 246 29.38 33.93 -14.29
N ALA A 247 29.03 32.70 -14.66
CA ALA A 247 27.72 32.17 -14.32
C ALA A 247 27.58 32.25 -12.79
N GLU A 248 26.53 32.92 -12.30
CA GLU A 248 26.26 33.00 -10.87
C GLU A 248 25.96 31.58 -10.37
N MET A 249 26.94 31.00 -9.67
CA MET A 249 26.75 29.71 -9.01
C MET A 249 25.89 29.96 -7.79
N SER A 250 24.67 29.44 -7.79
CA SER A 250 23.80 29.45 -6.61
C SER A 250 24.53 28.82 -5.42
N THR A 251 24.38 29.43 -4.25
CA THR A 251 24.94 28.93 -2.98
C THR A 251 24.04 27.88 -2.32
N GLU A 252 22.88 27.56 -2.91
CA GLU A 252 21.93 26.58 -2.37
C GLU A 252 22.24 25.16 -2.86
N PHE A 253 22.30 24.22 -1.91
CA PHE A 253 22.38 22.78 -2.20
C PHE A 253 20.98 22.18 -2.31
N ILE A 254 20.69 21.52 -3.44
CA ILE A 254 19.47 20.71 -3.59
C ILE A 254 19.71 19.37 -2.89
N ARG A 255 18.92 19.08 -1.85
CA ARG A 255 19.07 17.87 -1.01
C ARG A 255 17.87 16.95 -1.16
N ASN A 256 18.14 15.64 -1.08
CA ASN A 256 17.08 14.65 -0.89
C ASN A 256 16.70 14.56 0.59
N LEU A 257 15.44 14.27 0.89
CA LEU A 257 15.01 14.02 2.27
C LEU A 257 15.59 12.69 2.77
N VAL A 258 16.48 12.74 3.76
CA VAL A 258 16.92 11.56 4.49
C VAL A 258 15.94 11.31 5.64
N GLN A 259 15.22 10.19 5.56
CA GLN A 259 14.32 9.76 6.64
C GLN A 259 15.09 8.88 7.63
N TYR A 260 14.75 8.98 8.91
CA TYR A 260 15.30 8.15 9.96
C TYR A 260 14.19 7.66 10.89
N SER A 261 14.33 6.45 11.43
CA SER A 261 13.33 5.88 12.33
C SER A 261 13.32 6.59 13.69
N PRO A 262 12.16 7.07 14.20
CA PRO A 262 12.06 7.87 15.41
C PRO A 262 12.15 7.07 16.72
N ILE A 263 12.86 5.93 16.74
CA ILE A 263 12.95 5.04 17.91
C ILE A 263 13.55 5.76 19.14
N ARG A 264 14.46 6.71 18.91
CA ARG A 264 15.08 7.51 19.96
C ARG A 264 14.08 8.42 20.71
N ALA A 265 13.02 8.88 20.04
CA ALA A 265 11.98 9.69 20.67
C ALA A 265 11.06 8.85 21.58
N LEU A 266 10.90 7.57 21.26
CA LEU A 266 10.03 6.64 22.00
C LEU A 266 10.77 5.95 23.15
N ALA A 267 12.06 5.66 22.97
CA ALA A 267 12.87 4.92 23.92
C ALA A 267 13.40 5.79 25.07
N SER A 268 13.78 5.14 26.17
CA SER A 268 14.44 5.84 27.28
C SER A 268 15.91 6.09 26.96
N VAL A 269 16.34 7.36 26.94
CA VAL A 269 17.72 7.77 26.63
C VAL A 269 18.46 8.12 27.92
N ARG A 270 19.71 7.65 28.05
CA ARG A 270 20.60 7.96 29.17
C ARG A 270 22.03 8.24 28.67
N THR A 271 22.75 9.13 29.32
CA THR A 271 24.18 9.34 29.08
C THR A 271 25.05 8.55 30.05
N THR A 272 26.24 8.10 29.62
CA THR A 272 27.22 7.41 30.47
C THR A 272 28.66 7.69 30.05
N GLY A 273 29.62 7.62 30.97
CA GLY A 273 31.06 7.69 30.66
C GLY A 273 31.72 6.32 30.40
N ASN A 274 31.07 5.24 30.82
CA ASN A 274 31.61 3.88 30.80
C ASN A 274 31.44 3.19 29.44
N ALA A 275 32.14 2.07 29.21
CA ALA A 275 32.03 1.29 27.97
C ALA A 275 30.77 0.40 27.90
N SER A 276 30.18 0.06 29.05
CA SER A 276 28.90 -0.63 29.13
C SER A 276 28.14 -0.20 30.40
N VAL A 277 26.84 -0.52 30.42
CA VAL A 277 25.98 -0.29 31.58
C VAL A 277 25.26 -1.59 31.93
N LEU A 278 25.46 -2.06 33.16
CA LEU A 278 24.78 -3.24 33.69
C LEU A 278 23.52 -2.83 34.45
N TYR A 279 22.45 -3.59 34.24
CA TYR A 279 21.16 -3.44 34.91
C TYR A 279 20.82 -4.74 35.63
N PRO A 280 20.59 -4.72 36.96
CA PRO A 280 20.09 -5.89 37.66
C PRO A 280 18.65 -6.16 37.22
N LYS A 281 18.37 -7.39 36.80
CA LYS A 281 17.06 -7.85 36.34
C LYS A 281 16.57 -8.94 37.29
N ARG A 282 15.35 -8.85 37.79
CA ARG A 282 14.74 -9.96 38.51
C ARG A 282 14.21 -10.98 37.50
N THR A 283 14.67 -12.23 37.58
CA THR A 283 14.31 -13.31 36.65
C THR A 283 13.25 -14.24 37.23
N GLY A 284 13.26 -14.47 38.54
CA GLY A 284 12.28 -15.29 39.25
C GLY A 284 11.44 -14.47 40.22
N VAL A 285 10.16 -14.79 40.30
CA VAL A 285 9.23 -14.24 41.29
C VAL A 285 8.99 -15.31 42.36
N THR A 286 8.79 -14.89 43.60
CA THR A 286 8.40 -15.80 44.68
C THR A 286 7.03 -16.41 44.42
N ASN A 287 6.89 -17.72 44.59
CA ASN A 287 5.65 -18.45 44.43
C ASN A 287 5.01 -18.72 45.81
N ALA A 288 3.94 -18.00 46.12
CA ALA A 288 3.19 -18.19 47.36
C ALA A 288 2.10 -19.25 47.15
N ALA A 289 2.06 -20.27 48.01
CA ALA A 289 1.06 -21.33 47.97
C ALA A 289 0.13 -21.26 49.20
N TRP A 290 -1.17 -21.49 48.98
CA TRP A 290 -2.12 -21.66 50.07
C TRP A 290 -1.84 -22.98 50.80
N ARG A 291 -1.83 -22.93 52.14
CA ARG A 291 -1.44 -24.06 52.99
C ARG A 291 -2.65 -24.60 53.75
N GLY A 292 -2.83 -25.92 53.76
CA GLY A 292 -3.77 -26.61 54.65
C GLY A 292 -3.22 -26.80 56.07
N GLU A 293 -4.11 -26.99 57.05
CA GLU A 293 -3.70 -27.25 58.43
C GLU A 293 -2.85 -28.54 58.49
N ALA A 294 -1.64 -28.44 59.08
CA ALA A 294 -0.60 -29.48 59.19
C ALA A 294 0.37 -29.74 57.99
N GLN A 295 0.28 -29.07 56.83
CA GLN A 295 1.31 -29.24 55.77
C GLN A 295 2.58 -28.41 56.02
N ALA A 296 3.78 -28.78 55.56
CA ALA A 296 4.96 -27.90 55.71
C ALA A 296 4.91 -26.74 54.69
N ALA A 297 5.36 -25.54 55.08
CA ALA A 297 5.46 -24.41 54.16
C ALA A 297 6.63 -24.61 53.18
N THR A 298 6.40 -24.32 51.89
CA THR A 298 7.46 -24.37 50.87
C THR A 298 8.20 -23.04 50.84
N SER A 299 9.54 -23.07 50.89
CA SER A 299 10.36 -21.87 50.70
C SER A 299 10.33 -21.43 49.25
N SER A 300 10.28 -20.11 49.00
CA SER A 300 10.42 -19.55 47.68
C SER A 300 11.35 -18.34 47.72
N GLU A 301 12.39 -18.37 46.89
CA GLU A 301 13.42 -17.33 46.81
C GLU A 301 13.36 -16.61 45.46
N PRO A 302 13.46 -15.27 45.42
CA PRO A 302 13.57 -14.54 44.16
C PRO A 302 14.96 -14.74 43.54
N THR A 303 15.01 -14.92 42.22
CA THR A 303 16.28 -15.00 41.47
C THR A 303 16.53 -13.71 40.69
N PHE A 304 17.81 -13.33 40.62
CA PHE A 304 18.28 -12.13 39.92
C PHE A 304 19.28 -12.52 38.83
N GLY A 305 19.19 -11.85 37.69
CA GLY A 305 20.16 -11.84 36.61
C GLY A 305 20.63 -10.42 36.32
N GLN A 306 21.43 -10.27 35.28
CA GLN A 306 21.97 -8.98 34.84
C GLN A 306 21.73 -8.82 33.34
N ALA A 307 21.33 -7.63 32.91
CA ALA A 307 21.25 -7.23 31.51
C ALA A 307 22.31 -6.17 31.25
N GLU A 308 23.19 -6.41 30.29
CA GLU A 308 24.26 -5.49 29.92
C GLU A 308 23.93 -4.78 28.62
N VAL A 309 24.07 -3.46 28.58
CA VAL A 309 24.03 -2.67 27.36
C VAL A 309 25.46 -2.23 27.02
N VAL A 310 26.03 -2.82 25.98
CA VAL A 310 27.37 -2.52 25.49
C VAL A 310 27.32 -1.34 24.53
N ILE A 311 28.26 -0.40 24.67
CA ILE A 311 28.35 0.77 23.80
C ILE A 311 29.25 0.46 22.62
N ARG A 312 28.75 0.74 21.42
CA ARG A 312 29.45 0.54 20.16
C ARG A 312 29.87 1.88 19.57
N GLU A 313 30.86 1.84 18.68
CA GLU A 313 31.34 3.01 17.96
C GLU A 313 30.89 2.94 16.51
N VAL A 314 30.35 4.05 16.00
CA VAL A 314 30.14 4.29 14.58
C VAL A 314 31.06 5.45 14.17
N ASN A 315 31.80 5.26 13.08
CA ASN A 315 32.73 6.26 12.57
C ASN A 315 32.74 6.25 11.04
N THR A 316 33.09 7.40 10.47
CA THR A 316 33.35 7.55 9.04
C THR A 316 34.26 8.76 8.82
N TYR A 317 34.78 8.90 7.61
CA TYR A 317 35.57 10.06 7.23
C TYR A 317 35.26 10.50 5.80
N VAL A 318 35.36 11.80 5.55
CA VAL A 318 35.21 12.41 4.23
C VAL A 318 36.44 13.25 3.93
N ASP A 319 36.98 13.10 2.73
CA ASP A 319 38.12 13.86 2.26
C ASP A 319 37.64 15.03 1.41
N VAL A 320 38.11 16.24 1.72
CA VAL A 320 37.78 17.48 1.02
C VAL A 320 39.07 18.16 0.56
N SER A 321 39.15 18.61 -0.69
CA SER A 321 40.34 19.33 -1.18
C SER A 321 40.44 20.72 -0.56
N ASN A 322 41.66 21.16 -0.28
CA ASN A 322 41.90 22.48 0.30
C ASN A 322 41.55 23.62 -0.66
N GLN A 323 41.66 23.37 -1.97
CA GLN A 323 41.20 24.31 -3.00
C GLN A 323 39.68 24.49 -2.93
N LEU A 324 38.92 23.39 -2.87
CA LEU A 324 37.46 23.46 -2.73
C LEU A 324 37.05 24.15 -1.43
N LEU A 325 37.76 23.90 -0.32
CA LEU A 325 37.50 24.59 0.96
C LEU A 325 37.77 26.10 0.87
N ALA A 326 38.83 26.51 0.17
CA ALA A 326 39.16 27.92 -0.03
C ALA A 326 38.16 28.63 -0.97
N ASP A 327 37.77 27.96 -2.07
CA ASP A 327 36.91 28.53 -3.10
C ASP A 327 35.43 28.55 -2.71
N SER A 328 34.99 27.65 -1.81
CA SER A 328 33.59 27.52 -1.38
C SER A 328 33.20 28.42 -0.20
N ALA A 329 34.09 29.29 0.28
CA ALA A 329 33.86 30.16 1.45
C ALA A 329 33.29 29.42 2.69
N GLY A 330 33.68 28.16 2.89
CA GLY A 330 33.24 27.32 4.02
C GLY A 330 31.90 26.59 3.84
N GLN A 331 31.18 26.80 2.71
CA GLN A 331 29.91 26.13 2.45
C GLN A 331 30.07 24.62 2.22
N ALA A 332 31.16 24.20 1.56
CA ALA A 332 31.43 22.78 1.33
C ALA A 332 31.66 22.01 2.65
N GLU A 333 32.30 22.64 3.64
CA GLU A 333 32.49 22.02 4.96
C GLU A 333 31.17 21.90 5.72
N ALA A 334 30.33 22.95 5.67
CA ALA A 334 29.01 22.93 6.29
C ALA A 334 28.11 21.83 5.72
N GLU A 335 28.14 21.64 4.39
CA GLU A 335 27.38 20.58 3.73
C GLU A 335 27.89 19.17 4.12
N VAL A 336 29.21 18.97 4.15
CA VAL A 336 29.80 17.70 4.60
C VAL A 336 29.43 17.40 6.05
N ARG A 337 29.41 18.41 6.93
CA ARG A 337 28.99 18.25 8.34
C ARG A 337 27.52 17.85 8.45
N LEU A 338 26.64 18.44 7.63
CA LEU A 338 25.22 18.09 7.60
C LEU A 338 25.01 16.67 7.09
N ALA A 339 25.62 16.32 5.96
CA ALA A 339 25.53 14.98 5.38
C ALA A 339 26.03 13.89 6.35
N LEU A 340 27.12 14.17 7.08
CA LEU A 340 27.61 13.28 8.15
C LEU A 340 26.59 13.15 9.29
N ALA A 341 25.93 14.24 9.69
CA ALA A 341 24.91 14.16 10.74
C ALA A 341 23.70 13.32 10.30
N GLU A 342 23.27 13.45 9.04
CA GLU A 342 22.16 12.69 8.45
C GLU A 342 22.47 11.19 8.35
N ASP A 343 23.66 10.83 7.85
CA ASP A 343 24.09 9.42 7.74
C ASP A 343 24.16 8.75 9.12
N PHE A 344 24.71 9.43 10.14
CA PHE A 344 24.74 8.89 11.50
C PHE A 344 23.33 8.71 12.06
N GLY A 345 22.42 9.66 11.82
CA GLY A 345 21.01 9.53 12.23
C GLY A 345 20.32 8.32 11.59
N ALA A 346 20.51 8.13 10.29
CA ALA A 346 19.96 6.99 9.56
C ALA A 346 20.52 5.65 10.06
N LYS A 347 21.85 5.54 10.21
CA LYS A 347 22.50 4.31 10.70
C LYS A 347 22.12 3.97 12.14
N GLU A 348 21.95 4.97 13.01
CA GLU A 348 21.41 4.74 14.35
C GLU A 348 19.97 4.20 14.31
N GLY A 349 19.11 4.81 13.48
CA GLY A 349 17.73 4.35 13.27
C GLY A 349 17.67 2.88 12.86
N THR A 350 18.42 2.50 11.83
CA THR A 350 18.51 1.11 11.35
C THR A 350 19.02 0.17 12.44
N ALA A 351 20.06 0.57 13.20
CA ALA A 351 20.63 -0.25 14.25
C ALA A 351 19.66 -0.49 15.42
N PHE A 352 18.86 0.52 15.81
CA PHE A 352 17.88 0.33 16.88
C PHE A 352 16.73 -0.62 16.51
N VAL A 353 16.40 -0.71 15.21
CA VAL A 353 15.37 -1.62 14.72
C VAL A 353 15.94 -3.02 14.47
N ASN A 354 16.96 -3.14 13.61
CA ASN A 354 17.45 -4.42 13.09
C ASN A 354 18.89 -4.78 13.50
N GLY A 355 19.49 -4.05 14.44
CA GLY A 355 20.89 -4.26 14.81
C GLY A 355 21.18 -5.65 15.39
N ALA A 356 22.31 -6.24 14.99
CA ALA A 356 22.71 -7.59 15.38
C ALA A 356 23.33 -7.68 16.78
N GLY A 357 23.69 -6.55 17.41
CA GLY A 357 24.28 -6.50 18.75
C GLY A 357 25.79 -6.81 18.80
N THR A 358 26.41 -7.17 17.68
CA THR A 358 27.82 -7.59 17.63
C THR A 358 28.77 -6.41 17.44
N LEU A 359 28.57 -5.66 16.35
CA LEU A 359 29.34 -4.44 16.03
C LEU A 359 28.47 -3.20 16.15
N ASP A 360 27.17 -3.40 16.08
CA ASP A 360 26.08 -2.45 16.20
C ASP A 360 25.31 -2.67 17.53
N PRO A 361 24.52 -1.67 17.97
CA PRO A 361 23.55 -1.86 19.04
C PRO A 361 22.61 -3.04 18.81
N GLU A 362 22.05 -3.60 19.88
CA GLU A 362 21.04 -4.65 19.77
C GLU A 362 19.71 -4.03 19.35
N GLY A 363 19.17 -4.52 18.22
CA GLY A 363 17.90 -4.10 17.67
C GLY A 363 16.69 -4.74 18.34
N LEU A 364 15.53 -4.06 18.28
CA LEU A 364 14.25 -4.60 18.75
C LEU A 364 13.84 -5.86 17.98
N MET A 365 14.13 -5.95 16.68
CA MET A 365 13.67 -7.04 15.82
C MET A 365 14.51 -8.31 15.95
N THR A 366 15.77 -8.19 16.34
CA THR A 366 16.71 -9.32 16.48
C THR A 366 16.61 -10.02 17.83
N ASN A 367 16.19 -9.32 18.89
CA ASN A 367 16.05 -9.92 20.22
C ASN A 367 15.00 -11.06 20.24
N ALA A 368 15.43 -12.26 20.63
CA ALA A 368 14.62 -13.48 20.64
C ALA A 368 13.66 -13.60 21.84
N ASP A 369 13.91 -12.86 22.93
CA ASP A 369 13.05 -12.87 24.12
C ASP A 369 11.73 -12.11 23.89
N ILE A 370 11.66 -11.27 22.85
CA ILE A 370 10.43 -10.61 22.45
C ILE A 370 9.53 -11.62 21.74
N GLY A 371 8.44 -11.99 22.43
CA GLY A 371 7.45 -12.91 21.87
C GLY A 371 6.76 -12.35 20.61
N PHE A 372 6.25 -13.24 19.77
CA PHE A 372 5.52 -12.88 18.55
C PHE A 372 4.12 -13.49 18.52
N THR A 373 3.20 -12.82 17.85
CA THR A 373 1.87 -13.34 17.48
C THR A 373 1.80 -13.51 15.98
N VAL A 374 1.25 -14.62 15.52
CA VAL A 374 1.11 -14.88 14.08
C VAL A 374 -0.11 -14.15 13.55
N SER A 375 0.06 -13.40 12.45
CA SER A 375 -1.02 -12.67 11.76
C SER A 375 -2.05 -13.62 11.14
N GLY A 376 -1.63 -14.84 10.75
CA GLY A 376 -2.50 -15.85 10.13
C GLY A 376 -2.48 -15.84 8.60
N SER A 377 -1.75 -14.90 7.96
CA SER A 377 -1.49 -14.88 6.51
C SER A 377 -0.02 -14.54 6.24
N ALA A 378 0.51 -15.04 5.12
CA ALA A 378 1.91 -14.90 4.71
C ALA A 378 2.14 -13.62 3.89
N ALA A 379 1.14 -13.22 3.11
CA ALA A 379 1.22 -12.07 2.20
C ALA A 379 0.48 -10.83 2.71
N THR A 380 -0.31 -10.95 3.79
CA THR A 380 -1.14 -9.86 4.31
C THR A 380 -1.13 -9.78 5.84
N LEU A 381 -1.25 -8.57 6.34
CA LEU A 381 -1.60 -8.30 7.73
C LEU A 381 -3.11 -8.48 7.89
N THR A 382 -3.54 -9.23 8.92
CA THR A 382 -4.96 -9.42 9.23
C THR A 382 -5.36 -8.56 10.43
N ALA A 383 -6.63 -8.16 10.48
CA ALA A 383 -7.18 -7.43 11.63
C ALA A 383 -7.10 -8.25 12.92
N ASP A 384 -7.45 -9.53 12.85
CA ASP A 384 -7.37 -10.46 13.99
C ASP A 384 -5.93 -10.63 14.49
N GLY A 385 -4.95 -10.63 13.58
CA GLY A 385 -3.53 -10.64 13.91
C GLY A 385 -3.15 -9.48 14.82
N LEU A 386 -3.54 -8.26 14.45
CA LEU A 386 -3.27 -7.04 15.23
C LEU A 386 -4.00 -7.05 16.58
N ILE A 387 -5.27 -7.48 16.60
CA ILE A 387 -6.05 -7.60 17.84
C ILE A 387 -5.39 -8.63 18.77
N ASN A 388 -4.99 -9.78 18.25
CA ASN A 388 -4.30 -10.80 19.03
C ASN A 388 -2.97 -10.31 19.58
N THR A 389 -2.20 -9.52 18.82
CA THR A 389 -0.98 -8.86 19.31
C THR A 389 -1.28 -7.92 20.46
N PHE A 390 -2.33 -7.11 20.34
CA PHE A 390 -2.73 -6.14 21.34
C PHE A 390 -3.12 -6.82 22.66
N TYR A 391 -3.94 -7.88 22.60
CA TYR A 391 -4.39 -8.61 23.79
C TYR A 391 -3.38 -9.66 24.29
N ALA A 392 -2.32 -9.97 23.54
CA ALA A 392 -1.23 -10.83 24.02
C ALA A 392 -0.34 -10.15 25.07
N LEU A 393 -0.35 -8.81 25.13
CA LEU A 393 0.36 -8.06 26.17
C LEU A 393 -0.53 -7.85 27.40
N PRO A 394 0.01 -7.98 28.63
CA PRO A 394 -0.69 -7.60 29.85
C PRO A 394 -1.20 -6.15 29.79
N ALA A 395 -2.36 -5.90 30.41
CA ALA A 395 -3.04 -4.61 30.34
C ALA A 395 -2.16 -3.41 30.73
N ALA A 396 -1.24 -3.58 31.69
CA ALA A 396 -0.32 -2.54 32.12
C ALA A 396 0.62 -2.07 30.99
N TYR A 397 1.19 -3.00 30.22
CA TYR A 397 2.10 -2.67 29.10
C TYR A 397 1.33 -2.22 27.87
N ARG A 398 0.19 -2.87 27.60
CA ARG A 398 -0.72 -2.51 26.52
C ARG A 398 -1.25 -1.08 26.65
N ASN A 399 -1.41 -0.57 27.87
CA ASN A 399 -1.90 0.78 28.11
C ASN A 399 -0.89 1.91 27.82
N ALA A 400 0.40 1.59 27.77
CA ALA A 400 1.46 2.52 27.40
C ALA A 400 2.06 2.18 26.02
N GLY A 401 1.47 1.21 25.31
CA GLY A 401 2.02 0.70 24.07
C GLY A 401 1.81 1.63 22.89
N THR A 402 2.82 1.69 22.00
CA THR A 402 2.78 2.39 20.71
C THR A 402 3.01 1.38 19.59
N TRP A 403 2.33 1.55 18.46
CA TRP A 403 2.53 0.75 17.26
C TRP A 403 3.68 1.32 16.45
N VAL A 404 4.61 0.48 16.01
CA VAL A 404 5.71 0.86 15.11
C VAL A 404 5.70 -0.06 13.88
N MET A 405 5.70 0.56 12.71
CA MET A 405 5.68 -0.11 11.40
C MET A 405 6.20 0.83 10.31
N ASN A 406 6.48 0.33 9.12
CA ASN A 406 6.81 1.16 7.98
C ASN A 406 5.56 1.65 7.22
N GLY A 407 5.72 2.66 6.36
CA GLY A 407 4.62 3.25 5.60
C GLY A 407 3.89 2.27 4.67
N THR A 408 4.57 1.25 4.13
CA THR A 408 3.95 0.22 3.28
C THR A 408 3.05 -0.71 4.10
N SER A 409 3.47 -1.09 5.31
CA SER A 409 2.66 -1.85 6.26
C SER A 409 1.49 -1.03 6.77
N LEU A 410 1.69 0.26 7.06
CA LEU A 410 0.60 1.18 7.42
C LEU A 410 -0.43 1.30 6.29
N ALA A 411 0.03 1.42 5.05
CA ALA A 411 -0.85 1.41 3.88
C ALA A 411 -1.62 0.08 3.75
N ALA A 412 -1.00 -1.06 4.08
CA ALA A 412 -1.69 -2.35 4.11
C ALA A 412 -2.79 -2.40 5.18
N ILE A 413 -2.53 -1.88 6.39
CA ILE A 413 -3.54 -1.78 7.45
C ILE A 413 -4.68 -0.84 7.04
N ARG A 414 -4.37 0.31 6.42
CA ARG A 414 -5.38 1.24 5.91
C ARG A 414 -6.25 0.65 4.82
N LYS A 415 -5.70 -0.25 4.00
CA LYS A 415 -6.43 -0.93 2.94
C LYS A 415 -7.35 -2.04 3.46
N MET A 416 -7.31 -2.37 4.76
CA MET A 416 -8.22 -3.37 5.33
C MET A 416 -9.66 -2.90 5.24
N LYS A 417 -10.50 -3.77 4.65
CA LYS A 417 -11.92 -3.53 4.47
C LYS A 417 -12.71 -4.55 5.25
N ASP A 418 -13.87 -4.11 5.73
CA ASP A 418 -14.89 -5.03 6.19
C ASP A 418 -15.36 -5.88 5.00
N SER A 419 -15.41 -7.20 5.20
CA SER A 419 -15.78 -8.16 4.15
C SER A 419 -17.26 -8.08 3.78
N VAL A 420 -18.09 -7.50 4.64
CA VAL A 420 -19.55 -7.37 4.41
C VAL A 420 -19.92 -6.04 3.78
N THR A 421 -19.36 -4.92 4.25
CA THR A 421 -19.71 -3.58 3.77
C THR A 421 -18.74 -3.01 2.74
N GLY A 422 -17.54 -3.59 2.58
CA GLY A 422 -16.48 -3.05 1.72
C GLY A 422 -15.89 -1.72 2.20
N ALA A 423 -16.33 -1.23 3.36
CA ALA A 423 -15.84 -0.01 3.99
C ALA A 423 -14.45 -0.24 4.60
N TYR A 424 -13.62 0.80 4.60
CA TYR A 424 -12.35 0.78 5.31
C TYR A 424 -12.58 0.69 6.81
N ILE A 425 -11.96 -0.31 7.46
CA ILE A 425 -12.11 -0.55 8.91
C ILE A 425 -11.46 0.58 9.71
N TRP A 426 -10.35 1.08 9.20
CA TRP A 426 -9.59 2.15 9.82
C TRP A 426 -9.59 3.39 8.95
N GLN A 427 -9.96 4.53 9.55
CA GLN A 427 -9.93 5.84 8.92
C GLN A 427 -9.06 6.76 9.78
N PRO A 428 -8.13 7.53 9.17
CA PRO A 428 -7.39 8.53 9.92
C PRO A 428 -8.34 9.63 10.42
N ALA A 429 -7.96 10.29 11.51
CA ALA A 429 -8.72 11.42 12.01
C ALA A 429 -8.76 12.54 10.95
N LEU A 430 -9.94 13.03 10.62
CA LEU A 430 -10.14 14.14 9.66
C LEU A 430 -9.74 15.51 10.24
N SER A 431 -9.46 15.58 11.54
CA SER A 431 -9.04 16.78 12.27
C SER A 431 -7.52 16.86 12.38
N LEU A 432 -6.95 18.00 11.97
CA LEU A 432 -5.52 18.29 12.06
C LEU A 432 -5.01 18.17 13.51
N GLY A 433 -3.93 17.39 13.71
CA GLY A 433 -3.21 17.32 14.99
C GLY A 433 -3.60 16.18 15.95
N GLN A 434 -4.54 15.30 15.60
CA GLN A 434 -4.72 14.05 16.35
C GLN A 434 -3.78 12.95 15.82
N PRO A 435 -2.98 12.29 16.68
CA PRO A 435 -2.18 11.15 16.28
C PRO A 435 -3.03 10.05 15.67
N GLU A 436 -2.53 9.41 14.61
CA GLU A 436 -3.15 8.23 14.04
C GLU A 436 -3.18 7.11 15.09
N THR A 437 -4.38 6.61 15.42
CA THR A 437 -4.52 5.55 16.42
C THR A 437 -5.07 4.26 15.84
N ILE A 438 -4.42 3.14 16.15
CA ILE A 438 -4.92 1.78 15.90
C ILE A 438 -5.27 1.16 17.25
N LEU A 439 -6.51 0.67 17.40
CA LEU A 439 -7.04 0.09 18.65
C LEU A 439 -6.88 1.04 19.88
N GLY A 440 -7.00 2.35 19.65
CA GLY A 440 -6.86 3.38 20.68
C GLY A 440 -5.42 3.66 21.15
N ARG A 441 -4.41 3.20 20.38
CA ARG A 441 -2.99 3.46 20.64
C ARG A 441 -2.32 4.19 19.48
N PRO A 442 -1.35 5.08 19.75
CA PRO A 442 -0.65 5.84 18.72
C PRO A 442 0.14 4.92 17.78
N VAL A 443 0.31 5.38 16.54
CA VAL A 443 1.12 4.75 15.51
C VAL A 443 2.28 5.67 15.16
N GLU A 444 3.47 5.11 15.10
CA GLU A 444 4.71 5.81 14.73
C GLU A 444 5.34 5.11 13.53
N GLU A 445 5.67 5.89 12.51
CA GLU A 445 6.25 5.37 11.28
C GLU A 445 7.78 5.25 11.43
N ALA A 446 8.29 4.03 11.26
CA ALA A 446 9.71 3.73 11.24
C ALA A 446 10.06 3.09 9.90
N VAL A 447 10.86 3.81 9.10
CA VAL A 447 11.24 3.40 7.74
C VAL A 447 12.08 2.12 7.74
N ASP A 448 12.83 1.87 8.81
CA ASP A 448 13.71 0.70 8.95
C ASP A 448 12.96 -0.58 9.35
N MET A 449 11.64 -0.53 9.60
CA MET A 449 10.84 -1.73 9.85
C MET A 449 10.72 -2.58 8.57
N PRO A 450 10.81 -3.92 8.68
CA PRO A 450 10.73 -4.78 7.51
C PRO A 450 9.34 -4.73 6.85
N ASP A 451 9.30 -4.93 5.54
CA ASP A 451 8.05 -5.05 4.79
C ASP A 451 7.27 -6.32 5.14
N VAL A 452 5.98 -6.33 4.79
CA VAL A 452 5.12 -7.50 4.86
C VAL A 452 5.63 -8.56 3.87
N ALA A 453 6.19 -9.64 4.40
CA ALA A 453 6.65 -10.80 3.64
C ALA A 453 6.50 -12.08 4.46
N ALA A 454 6.53 -13.24 3.80
CA ALA A 454 6.42 -14.54 4.45
C ALA A 454 7.48 -14.69 5.57
N GLY A 455 7.04 -15.02 6.77
CA GLY A 455 7.91 -15.15 7.95
C GLY A 455 8.52 -13.85 8.50
N ALA A 456 8.26 -12.69 7.89
CA ALA A 456 8.77 -11.40 8.34
C ALA A 456 7.99 -10.85 9.54
N PHE A 457 8.57 -9.83 10.19
CA PHE A 457 8.00 -9.17 11.36
C PHE A 457 7.69 -7.68 11.10
N PRO A 458 6.67 -7.36 10.28
CA PRO A 458 6.45 -6.00 9.80
C PRO A 458 5.96 -5.00 10.85
N VAL A 459 5.42 -5.49 11.98
CA VAL A 459 4.81 -4.63 13.01
C VAL A 459 5.34 -5.02 14.39
N LEU A 460 5.65 -3.99 15.18
CA LEU A 460 5.99 -4.09 16.60
C LEU A 460 4.97 -3.31 17.42
N PHE A 461 4.52 -3.88 18.53
CA PHE A 461 3.69 -3.20 19.51
C PHE A 461 4.28 -3.34 20.91
N GLY A 462 4.38 -2.24 21.64
CA GLY A 462 4.86 -2.30 23.01
C GLY A 462 5.18 -0.95 23.63
N ASP A 463 5.57 -1.00 24.90
CA ASP A 463 6.03 0.16 25.66
C ASP A 463 7.55 0.32 25.51
N PHE A 464 7.95 1.35 24.76
CA PHE A 464 9.34 1.66 24.43
C PHE A 464 10.21 2.08 25.62
N SER A 465 9.63 2.35 26.80
CA SER A 465 10.42 2.51 28.02
C SER A 465 11.18 1.22 28.41
N GLY A 466 10.78 0.06 27.88
CA GLY A 466 11.51 -1.21 27.99
C GLY A 466 12.78 -1.29 27.13
N TYR A 467 12.96 -0.37 26.19
CA TYR A 467 14.17 -0.22 25.37
C TYR A 467 15.01 0.95 25.91
N ARG A 468 16.32 0.73 26.00
CA ARG A 468 17.25 1.69 26.59
C ARG A 468 18.32 2.05 25.58
N ILE A 469 18.43 3.34 25.30
CA ILE A 469 19.53 3.92 24.54
C ILE A 469 20.51 4.57 25.52
N VAL A 470 21.79 4.29 25.33
CA VAL A 470 22.88 4.78 26.15
C VAL A 470 23.89 5.50 25.27
N ASP A 471 23.97 6.82 25.38
CA ASP A 471 24.95 7.63 24.66
C ASP A 471 26.20 7.84 25.52
N ARG A 472 27.38 7.60 24.94
CA ARG A 472 28.67 7.89 25.59
C ARG A 472 29.35 9.10 25.00
N LEU A 473 29.41 9.13 23.67
CA LEU A 473 29.97 10.24 22.92
C LEU A 473 28.89 10.68 21.93
N ALA A 474 28.47 11.94 22.03
CA ALA A 474 27.67 12.58 20.99
C ALA A 474 28.44 12.62 19.66
N LEU A 475 27.79 13.05 18.59
CA LEU A 475 28.46 13.22 17.30
C LEU A 475 29.65 14.19 17.45
N SER A 476 30.86 13.68 17.24
CA SER A 476 32.11 14.43 17.27
C SER A 476 32.65 14.51 15.87
N ILE A 477 32.74 15.73 15.33
CA ILE A 477 33.34 16.00 14.01
C ILE A 477 34.69 16.67 14.22
N LEU A 478 35.76 15.97 13.84
CA LEU A 478 37.15 16.43 13.90
C LEU A 478 37.67 16.70 12.49
N VAL A 479 38.07 17.94 12.23
CA VAL A 479 38.73 18.32 10.98
C VAL A 479 40.23 18.13 11.14
N ASN A 480 40.83 17.29 10.32
CA ASN A 480 42.25 16.96 10.34
C ASN A 480 42.94 17.44 9.05
N PRO A 481 43.64 18.60 9.10
CA PRO A 481 44.40 19.11 7.96
C PRO A 481 45.79 18.47 7.82
N TYR A 482 46.24 17.66 8.79
CA TYR A 482 47.64 17.22 8.87
C TYR A 482 47.91 15.88 8.16
N LEU A 483 46.96 14.95 8.18
CA LEU A 483 47.18 13.58 7.67
C LEU A 483 47.52 13.55 6.17
N LEU A 484 46.87 14.41 5.38
CA LEU A 484 46.99 14.48 3.93
C LEU A 484 47.43 15.87 3.46
N ALA A 485 48.14 16.61 4.32
CA ALA A 485 48.63 17.96 4.04
C ALA A 485 49.48 18.01 2.75
N THR A 486 50.30 16.99 2.52
CA THR A 486 51.16 16.87 1.32
C THR A 486 50.36 16.72 0.02
N ASN A 487 49.15 16.17 0.11
CA ASN A 487 48.26 15.99 -1.03
C ASN A 487 47.27 17.16 -1.18
N GLY A 488 47.33 18.18 -0.32
CA GLY A 488 46.41 19.31 -0.33
C GLY A 488 44.96 18.93 0.01
N ILE A 489 44.77 17.89 0.83
CA ILE A 489 43.46 17.37 1.24
C ILE A 489 43.32 17.49 2.75
N THR A 490 42.14 17.93 3.19
CA THR A 490 41.73 17.93 4.60
C THR A 490 40.71 16.81 4.82
N ARG A 491 40.94 15.98 5.85
CA ARG A 491 40.03 14.88 6.21
C ARG A 491 39.12 15.28 7.35
N VAL A 492 37.82 15.14 7.18
CA VAL A 492 36.81 15.34 8.22
C VAL A 492 36.43 13.97 8.79
N HIS A 493 36.78 13.72 10.05
CA HIS A 493 36.42 12.51 10.78
C HIS A 493 35.14 12.76 11.58
N ALA A 494 34.15 11.88 11.45
CA ALA A 494 33.00 11.85 12.33
C ALA A 494 33.02 10.57 13.16
N THR A 495 32.79 10.69 14.47
CA THR A 495 32.67 9.56 15.39
C THR A 495 31.51 9.77 16.35
N ARG A 496 30.85 8.68 16.71
CA ARG A 496 29.78 8.66 17.72
C ARG A 496 29.81 7.33 18.45
N ARG A 497 29.49 7.34 19.74
CA ARG A 497 29.46 6.12 20.56
C ARG A 497 28.12 5.98 21.26
N VAL A 498 27.37 4.96 20.84
CA VAL A 498 26.02 4.68 21.30
C VAL A 498 25.86 3.18 21.55
N GLY A 499 25.12 2.84 22.60
CA GLY A 499 24.67 1.48 22.87
C GLY A 499 23.16 1.47 23.00
N ALA A 500 22.53 0.36 22.65
CA ALA A 500 21.12 0.15 22.91
C ALA A 500 20.84 -1.34 23.12
N GLY A 501 19.79 -1.63 23.88
CA GLY A 501 19.39 -2.99 24.18
C GLY A 501 18.03 -3.09 24.87
N VAL A 502 17.47 -4.29 24.83
CA VAL A 502 16.14 -4.59 25.37
C VAL A 502 16.27 -4.98 26.86
N LEU A 503 15.83 -4.11 27.77
CA LEU A 503 15.87 -4.41 29.21
C LEU A 503 14.68 -5.30 29.62
N GLN A 504 13.51 -5.03 29.03
CA GLN A 504 12.25 -5.69 29.38
C GLN A 504 11.52 -6.18 28.13
N ALA A 505 11.92 -7.35 27.62
CA ALA A 505 11.30 -7.95 26.43
C ALA A 505 9.79 -8.20 26.56
N ALA A 506 9.28 -8.45 27.78
CA ALA A 506 7.86 -8.66 28.05
C ALA A 506 6.97 -7.44 27.79
N LYS A 507 7.55 -6.24 27.59
CA LYS A 507 6.82 -5.03 27.21
C LYS A 507 6.50 -4.95 25.72
N PHE A 508 7.07 -5.85 24.92
CA PHE A 508 6.97 -5.84 23.47
C PHE A 508 6.33 -7.11 22.94
N ARG A 509 5.68 -6.99 21.79
CA ARG A 509 5.18 -8.10 21.00
C ARG A 509 5.37 -7.81 19.51
N LYS A 510 5.93 -8.76 18.79
CA LYS A 510 6.09 -8.71 17.33
C LYS A 510 4.88 -9.33 16.63
N VAL A 511 4.50 -8.80 15.48
CA VAL A 511 3.55 -9.45 14.58
C VAL A 511 4.34 -10.22 13.54
N LYS A 512 4.15 -11.53 13.44
CA LYS A 512 4.80 -12.38 12.45
C LYS A 512 3.82 -12.71 11.33
N CYS A 513 4.21 -12.46 10.08
CA CYS A 513 3.50 -13.01 8.93
C CYS A 513 3.71 -14.53 8.89
N SER A 514 2.68 -15.30 8.51
CA SER A 514 2.88 -16.75 8.39
C SER A 514 3.94 -17.07 7.34
N VAL A 515 4.53 -18.25 7.43
CA VAL A 515 5.51 -18.73 6.45
C VAL A 515 4.77 -19.27 5.23
#